data_AF-A0A7Z0B0D1-F1
#
_entry.id   AF-A0A7Z0B0D1-F1
#
_cell.length_a   1.000
_cell.length_b   1.000
_cell.length_c   1.000
_cell.angle_alpha   90.00
_cell.angle_beta   90.00
_cell.angle_gamma   90.00
#
_symmetry.space_group_name_H-M   'P 1'
#
loop_
_entity.id
_entity.type
_entity.pdbx_description
1 polymer ?
#
loop_
_entity_poly.entity_id
_entity_poly.type
_entity_poly.pdbx_seq_one_letter_code
_entity_poly.pdbx_strand_id
1 'polypeptide(L)'
;MLSSPDAHAFAHYANVPTVAGQSNSLSQLSFADAGALMIERFGFGTASAVFSITGADTIAALTGPDPTRRRLGLISIGSNRLLSTWFIKSGSNPPQGALSLITYDPNAHTAVERDLLTGLGKPVGIAVSGDNVYVSDQANNDIVKASLSALLASSQAVAASGAFVQINSPDLMTVDARGTLYTKCNTTGPVPDRAGRHDRRACKRLSGRPRRRRRRAARPAVRDRPRDRQRWHELRTHFSAELTSRRMAQSVQ
;
A
#
# COMPACT_ATOMS: atom_id res chain seq x y z
N MET A 1 -28.38 10.79 16.23
CA MET A 1 -27.11 10.22 16.72
C MET A 1 -26.66 9.15 15.75
N LEU A 2 -25.38 9.13 15.39
CA LEU A 2 -24.78 7.91 14.85
C LEU A 2 -24.74 6.89 15.99
N SER A 3 -25.08 5.64 15.73
CA SER A 3 -24.97 4.52 16.67
C SER A 3 -24.38 3.33 15.95
N SER A 4 -23.46 2.63 16.60
CA SER A 4 -22.87 1.41 16.06
C SER A 4 -23.73 0.18 16.43
N PRO A 5 -23.63 -0.93 15.69
CA PRO A 5 -24.38 -2.16 16.00
C PRO A 5 -24.06 -2.77 17.37
N ASP A 6 -22.95 -2.41 17.99
CA ASP A 6 -22.53 -2.77 19.35
C ASP A 6 -22.96 -1.73 20.41
N ALA A 7 -23.89 -0.83 20.07
CA ALA A 7 -24.51 0.16 20.95
C ALA A 7 -23.55 1.21 21.55
N HIS A 8 -22.36 1.40 20.97
CA HIS A 8 -21.53 2.54 21.34
C HIS A 8 -22.10 3.85 20.79
N ALA A 9 -22.16 4.85 21.66
CA ALA A 9 -22.52 6.21 21.29
C ALA A 9 -21.30 6.90 20.67
N PHE A 10 -21.47 7.47 19.47
CA PHE A 10 -20.46 8.36 18.91
C PHE A 10 -20.59 9.73 19.54
N ALA A 11 -19.49 10.23 20.10
CA ALA A 11 -19.36 11.62 20.51
C ALA A 11 -18.74 12.44 19.39
N HIS A 12 -19.13 13.71 19.31
CA HIS A 12 -18.39 14.68 18.52
C HIS A 12 -16.96 14.77 19.05
N TYR A 13 -16.00 14.92 18.14
CA TYR A 13 -14.58 15.11 18.48
C TYR A 13 -14.08 16.49 18.07
N ALA A 14 -14.17 16.85 16.79
CA ALA A 14 -13.75 18.16 16.32
C ALA A 14 -14.52 18.61 15.08
N ASN A 15 -14.68 19.93 14.93
CA ASN A 15 -15.17 20.56 13.70
C ASN A 15 -14.01 21.03 12.81
N VAL A 16 -13.98 20.55 11.58
CA VAL A 16 -13.02 21.03 10.57
C VAL A 16 -13.58 22.30 9.94
N PRO A 17 -12.83 23.42 9.89
CA PRO A 17 -13.29 24.64 9.26
C PRO A 17 -13.77 24.38 7.82
N THR A 18 -14.94 24.93 7.46
CA THR A 18 -15.50 24.83 6.11
C THR A 18 -15.01 25.97 5.22
N VAL A 19 -15.10 25.78 3.90
CA VAL A 19 -14.83 26.83 2.91
C VAL A 19 -16.14 27.16 2.21
N ALA A 20 -16.54 28.43 2.22
CA ALA A 20 -17.78 28.87 1.59
C ALA A 20 -17.82 28.48 0.11
N GLY A 21 -18.94 27.90 -0.33
CA GLY A 21 -19.13 27.47 -1.71
C GLY A 21 -18.42 26.17 -2.11
N GLN A 22 -17.77 25.46 -1.18
CA GLN A 22 -17.16 24.16 -1.44
C GLN A 22 -17.82 23.04 -0.62
N SER A 23 -17.84 21.84 -1.19
CA SER A 23 -18.22 20.64 -0.43
C SER A 23 -17.20 20.39 0.69
N ASN A 24 -17.65 19.84 1.81
CA ASN A 24 -16.74 19.35 2.84
C ASN A 24 -16.28 17.94 2.46
N SER A 25 -15.00 17.76 2.17
CA SER A 25 -14.42 16.47 1.77
C SER A 25 -13.08 16.29 2.45
N LEU A 26 -13.00 15.22 3.24
CA LEU A 26 -11.83 14.84 4.02
C LEU A 26 -11.09 13.67 3.37
N SER A 27 -9.80 13.60 3.66
CA SER A 27 -8.89 12.56 3.19
C SER A 27 -8.75 11.43 4.23
N GLN A 28 -7.82 10.49 3.96
CA GLN A 28 -7.38 9.50 4.94
C GLN A 28 -6.94 10.18 6.25
N LEU A 29 -7.23 9.55 7.38
CA LEU A 29 -6.88 10.04 8.71
C LEU A 29 -5.63 9.30 9.21
N SER A 30 -4.77 9.97 9.97
CA SER A 30 -3.62 9.36 10.62
C SER A 30 -3.39 9.94 12.01
N PHE A 31 -2.99 9.11 12.97
CA PHE A 31 -2.45 9.61 14.23
C PHE A 31 -0.94 9.88 14.07
N ALA A 32 -0.46 10.96 14.68
CA ALA A 32 0.96 11.23 14.87
C ALA A 32 1.46 10.61 16.19
N ASP A 33 2.79 10.49 16.37
CA ASP A 33 3.41 9.88 17.56
C ASP A 33 2.95 10.51 18.89
N ALA A 34 2.65 11.81 18.88
CA ALA A 34 2.16 12.57 20.04
C ALA A 34 0.64 12.39 20.30
N GLY A 35 -0.04 11.52 19.54
CA GLY A 35 -1.48 11.27 19.66
C GLY A 35 -2.38 12.28 18.93
N ALA A 36 -1.80 13.31 18.29
CA ALA A 36 -2.55 14.24 17.47
C ALA A 36 -3.19 13.52 16.27
N LEU A 37 -4.48 13.77 16.03
CA LEU A 37 -5.17 13.32 14.84
C LEU A 37 -4.86 14.28 13.69
N MET A 38 -4.23 13.76 12.66
CA MET A 38 -3.87 14.47 11.44
C MET A 38 -4.87 14.13 10.34
N ILE A 39 -5.35 15.17 9.66
CA ILE A 39 -6.34 15.06 8.59
C ILE A 39 -6.01 16.02 7.46
N GLU A 40 -6.54 15.79 6.26
CA GLU A 40 -6.44 16.77 5.18
C GLU A 40 -7.81 17.11 4.61
N ARG A 41 -7.93 18.34 4.14
CA ARG A 41 -9.04 18.77 3.29
C ARG A 41 -8.68 18.54 1.83
N PHE A 42 -9.59 17.92 1.09
CA PHE A 42 -9.46 17.70 -0.34
C PHE A 42 -9.26 19.02 -1.11
N GLY A 43 -9.95 20.09 -0.72
CA GLY A 43 -9.61 21.46 -1.12
C GLY A 43 -9.97 21.88 -2.56
N PHE A 44 -10.44 20.95 -3.40
CA PHE A 44 -10.99 21.19 -4.75
C PHE A 44 -10.10 22.01 -5.71
N GLY A 45 -8.83 22.19 -5.40
CA GLY A 45 -7.87 22.94 -6.20
C GLY A 45 -7.59 24.37 -5.73
N THR A 46 -8.16 24.80 -4.61
CA THR A 46 -8.02 26.20 -4.13
C THR A 46 -7.91 26.35 -2.62
N ALA A 47 -8.30 25.34 -1.84
CA ALA A 47 -8.38 25.47 -0.38
C ALA A 47 -7.94 24.20 0.37
N SER A 48 -7.02 23.42 -0.19
CA SER A 48 -6.47 22.27 0.54
C SER A 48 -5.70 22.73 1.77
N ALA A 49 -5.73 21.88 2.79
CA ALA A 49 -5.09 22.12 4.07
C ALA A 49 -4.82 20.80 4.76
N VAL A 50 -3.83 20.80 5.64
CA VAL A 50 -3.55 19.71 6.59
C VAL A 50 -3.81 20.25 7.98
N PHE A 51 -4.56 19.52 8.81
CA PHE A 51 -4.90 19.94 10.16
C PHE A 51 -4.29 19.00 11.19
N SER A 52 -3.90 19.58 12.32
CA SER A 52 -3.59 18.88 13.56
C SER A 52 -4.76 19.06 14.53
N ILE A 53 -5.24 17.96 15.09
CA ILE A 53 -6.30 17.95 16.12
C ILE A 53 -5.71 17.31 17.37
N THR A 54 -5.45 18.11 18.40
CA THR A 54 -4.76 17.70 19.64
C THR A 54 -5.71 17.41 20.80
N GLY A 55 -6.99 17.69 20.63
CA GLY A 55 -8.04 17.46 21.60
C GLY A 55 -9.41 17.80 21.03
N ALA A 56 -10.46 17.64 21.83
CA ALA A 56 -11.82 17.97 21.40
C ALA A 56 -11.90 19.44 20.97
N ASP A 57 -12.38 19.69 19.75
CA ASP A 57 -12.42 21.01 19.08
C ASP A 57 -11.10 21.82 19.11
N THR A 58 -9.98 21.19 19.40
CA THR A 58 -8.66 21.83 19.40
C THR A 58 -7.98 21.52 18.08
N ILE A 59 -8.25 22.35 17.08
CA ILE A 59 -7.80 22.17 15.70
C ILE A 59 -6.94 23.34 15.22
N ALA A 60 -5.84 23.03 14.56
CA ALA A 60 -4.98 24.00 13.90
C ALA A 60 -4.67 23.56 12.46
N ALA A 61 -4.80 24.47 11.51
CA ALA A 61 -4.32 24.25 10.14
C ALA A 61 -2.81 24.47 10.10
N LEU A 62 -2.08 23.56 9.45
CA LEU A 62 -0.68 23.77 9.15
C LEU A 62 -0.55 24.82 8.03
N THR A 63 0.29 25.82 8.24
CA THR A 63 0.74 26.74 7.20
C THR A 63 1.86 26.12 6.39
N GLY A 64 1.94 26.41 5.08
CA GLY A 64 2.97 25.87 4.20
C GLY A 64 2.47 24.90 3.12
N PRO A 65 1.64 23.88 3.42
CA PRO A 65 1.11 22.99 2.40
C PRO A 65 0.36 23.76 1.30
N ASP A 66 0.62 23.41 0.04
CA ASP A 66 0.07 24.14 -1.11
C ASP A 66 -1.47 23.96 -1.18
N PRO A 67 -2.25 25.07 -1.15
CA PRO A 67 -3.71 25.02 -1.14
C PRO A 67 -4.32 24.63 -2.49
N THR A 68 -3.54 24.67 -3.58
CA THR A 68 -4.00 24.31 -4.92
C THR A 68 -4.04 22.80 -5.16
N ARG A 69 -3.40 22.02 -4.28
CA ARG A 69 -3.35 20.56 -4.34
C ARG A 69 -4.69 19.94 -3.98
N ARG A 70 -5.02 18.77 -4.53
CA ARG A 70 -6.15 17.94 -4.09
C ARG A 70 -5.65 16.72 -3.34
N ARG A 71 -5.77 16.72 -2.01
CA ARG A 71 -5.17 15.72 -1.12
C ARG A 71 -6.14 14.61 -0.71
N LEU A 72 -5.65 13.37 -0.60
CA LEU A 72 -6.48 12.19 -0.36
C LEU A 72 -5.86 11.15 0.59
N GLY A 73 -4.55 10.92 0.51
CA GLY A 73 -3.86 9.95 1.32
C GLY A 73 -2.94 10.65 2.30
N LEU A 74 -2.98 10.22 3.56
CA LEU A 74 -2.19 10.76 4.65
C LEU A 74 -1.73 9.63 5.56
N ILE A 75 -0.45 9.63 5.91
CA ILE A 75 0.10 8.74 6.94
C ILE A 75 1.23 9.44 7.69
N SER A 76 1.24 9.33 9.02
CA SER A 76 2.39 9.74 9.83
C SER A 76 3.49 8.70 9.72
N ILE A 77 4.72 9.18 9.54
CA ILE A 77 5.94 8.36 9.56
C ILE A 77 6.83 8.72 10.76
N GLY A 78 6.22 9.37 11.76
CA GLY A 78 6.85 9.80 13.00
C GLY A 78 7.78 10.99 12.89
N SER A 79 8.21 11.50 14.05
CA SER A 79 9.10 12.67 14.18
C SER A 79 8.56 13.91 13.45
N ASN A 80 7.26 14.21 13.63
CA ASN A 80 6.55 15.31 12.98
C ASN A 80 6.65 15.31 11.45
N ARG A 81 6.58 14.11 10.86
CA ARG A 81 6.56 13.93 9.41
C ARG A 81 5.33 13.16 8.95
N LEU A 82 4.77 13.61 7.84
CA LEU A 82 3.63 13.02 7.18
C LEU A 82 4.00 12.73 5.73
N LEU A 83 3.46 11.65 5.19
CA LEU A 83 3.38 11.45 3.74
C LEU A 83 1.97 11.83 3.30
N SER A 84 1.88 12.63 2.23
CA SER A 84 0.63 13.16 1.68
C SER A 84 0.58 12.89 0.18
N THR A 85 -0.48 12.26 -0.32
CA THR A 85 -0.72 12.17 -1.77
C THR A 85 -1.59 13.32 -2.22
N TRP A 86 -1.30 13.82 -3.41
CA TRP A 86 -2.08 14.88 -4.02
C TRP A 86 -2.09 14.81 -5.53
N PHE A 87 -3.03 15.52 -6.14
CA PHE A 87 -3.02 15.81 -7.58
C PHE A 87 -3.55 17.21 -7.91
N ILE A 88 -3.15 17.71 -9.08
CA ILE A 88 -3.72 18.89 -9.73
C ILE A 88 -4.55 18.41 -10.92
N LYS A 89 -5.75 18.98 -11.06
CA LYS A 89 -6.66 18.77 -12.18
C LYS A 89 -7.13 20.15 -12.67
N SER A 90 -6.81 20.45 -13.93
CA SER A 90 -7.13 21.72 -14.60
C SER A 90 -7.80 21.43 -15.93
N GLY A 91 -9.04 21.89 -16.09
CA GLY A 91 -9.84 21.63 -17.29
C GLY A 91 -9.93 20.13 -17.64
N SER A 92 -9.76 19.82 -18.93
CA SER A 92 -9.80 18.45 -19.45
C SER A 92 -8.50 17.66 -19.25
N ASN A 93 -7.38 18.31 -18.96
CA ASN A 93 -6.05 17.67 -18.88
C ASN A 93 -6.03 16.51 -17.88
N PRO A 94 -5.30 15.41 -18.14
CA PRO A 94 -5.13 14.34 -17.17
C PRO A 94 -4.64 14.88 -15.81
N PRO A 95 -5.11 14.32 -14.68
CA PRO A 95 -4.60 14.73 -13.37
C PRO A 95 -3.11 14.41 -13.29
N GLN A 96 -2.36 15.30 -12.64
CA GLN A 96 -0.94 15.13 -12.35
C GLN A 96 -0.76 15.13 -10.84
N GLY A 97 -0.13 14.09 -10.31
CA GLY A 97 -0.02 13.90 -8.87
C GLY A 97 1.34 13.42 -8.42
N ALA A 98 1.51 13.46 -7.11
CA ALA A 98 2.73 13.06 -6.43
C ALA A 98 2.44 12.58 -5.01
N LEU A 99 3.48 12.05 -4.38
CA LEU A 99 3.60 11.82 -2.95
C LEU A 99 4.58 12.86 -2.38
N SER A 100 4.18 13.59 -1.35
CA SER A 100 5.03 14.57 -0.66
C SER A 100 5.35 14.15 0.75
N LEU A 101 6.51 14.60 1.22
CA LEU A 101 6.85 14.69 2.63
C LEU A 101 6.40 16.06 3.14
N ILE A 102 5.64 16.06 4.22
CA ILE A 102 5.33 17.25 5.00
C ILE A 102 6.05 17.11 6.34
N THR A 103 6.98 18.03 6.63
CA THR A 103 7.62 18.13 7.95
C THR A 103 7.05 19.35 8.64
N TYR A 104 6.57 19.20 9.87
CA TYR A 104 5.84 20.26 10.56
C TYR A 104 6.36 20.54 11.97
N ASP A 105 6.13 21.75 12.44
CA ASP A 105 6.27 22.14 13.83
C ASP A 105 4.90 22.00 14.52
N PRO A 106 4.75 21.11 15.53
CA PRO A 106 3.48 20.89 16.21
C PRO A 106 3.03 22.07 17.08
N ASN A 107 3.94 22.96 17.48
CA ASN A 107 3.64 24.11 18.34
C ASN A 107 3.39 25.37 17.50
N ALA A 108 4.20 25.60 16.47
CA ALA A 108 4.05 26.75 15.59
C ALA A 108 3.00 26.54 14.48
N HIS A 109 2.60 25.29 14.23
CA HIS A 109 1.71 24.89 13.13
C HIS A 109 2.20 25.38 11.77
N THR A 110 3.53 25.40 11.59
CA THR A 110 4.20 25.66 10.32
C THR A 110 4.67 24.35 9.73
N ALA A 111 4.74 24.25 8.41
CA ALA A 111 5.23 23.07 7.74
C ALA A 111 5.98 23.41 6.45
N VAL A 112 6.89 22.51 6.09
CA VAL A 112 7.57 22.51 4.80
C VAL A 112 7.14 21.26 4.06
N GLU A 113 6.76 21.45 2.80
CA GLU A 113 6.35 20.38 1.90
C GLU A 113 7.39 20.20 0.80
N ARG A 114 7.76 18.94 0.52
CA ARG A 114 8.59 18.58 -0.64
C ARG A 114 8.08 17.31 -1.29
N ASP A 115 8.14 17.26 -2.61
CA ASP A 115 7.72 16.08 -3.35
C ASP A 115 8.80 14.99 -3.29
N LEU A 116 8.37 13.76 -3.01
CA LEU A 116 9.23 12.58 -2.94
C LEU A 116 9.09 11.72 -4.19
N LEU A 117 7.86 11.49 -4.65
CA LEU A 117 7.55 10.61 -5.78
C LEU A 117 6.62 11.32 -6.76
N THR A 118 7.02 11.52 -8.00
CA THR A 118 6.25 12.22 -9.05
C THR A 118 5.86 11.28 -10.19
N GLY A 119 5.12 11.79 -11.18
CA GLY A 119 4.66 11.00 -12.33
C GLY A 119 3.43 10.14 -12.04
N LEU A 120 2.76 10.40 -10.91
CA LEU A 120 1.47 9.77 -10.59
C LEU A 120 0.34 10.54 -11.28
N GLY A 121 -0.79 9.88 -11.53
CA GLY A 121 -1.97 10.52 -12.12
C GLY A 121 -2.91 11.06 -11.04
N LYS A 122 -3.58 10.15 -10.33
CA LYS A 122 -4.48 10.47 -9.21
C LYS A 122 -4.15 9.55 -8.04
N PRO A 123 -3.07 9.81 -7.29
CA PRO A 123 -2.74 9.04 -6.11
C PRO A 123 -3.78 9.25 -5.01
N VAL A 124 -4.25 8.16 -4.41
CA VAL A 124 -5.35 8.17 -3.43
C VAL A 124 -4.86 7.70 -2.08
N GLY A 125 -4.60 6.41 -1.89
CA GLY A 125 -4.21 5.83 -0.60
C GLY A 125 -2.70 5.70 -0.44
N ILE A 126 -2.25 5.75 0.81
CA ILE A 126 -0.87 5.44 1.20
C ILE A 126 -0.87 4.31 2.22
N ALA A 127 0.04 3.36 2.06
CA ALA A 127 0.39 2.40 3.10
C ALA A 127 1.91 2.29 3.24
N VAL A 128 2.39 2.11 4.48
CA VAL A 128 3.81 1.95 4.80
C VAL A 128 3.99 0.63 5.57
N SER A 129 4.93 -0.21 5.13
CA SER A 129 5.28 -1.47 5.80
C SER A 129 6.77 -1.72 5.73
N GLY A 130 7.45 -1.56 6.88
CA GLY A 130 8.91 -1.52 6.93
C GLY A 130 9.45 -0.36 6.08
N ASP A 131 10.44 -0.64 5.24
CA ASP A 131 11.00 0.35 4.31
C ASP A 131 10.15 0.58 3.04
N ASN A 132 8.98 -0.05 2.91
CA ASN A 132 8.19 0.08 1.68
C ASN A 132 7.07 1.10 1.87
N VAL A 133 6.99 2.06 0.95
CA VAL A 133 5.79 2.88 0.74
C VAL A 133 5.04 2.37 -0.48
N TYR A 134 3.73 2.26 -0.34
CA TYR A 134 2.80 1.88 -1.39
C TYR A 134 1.81 3.01 -1.62
N VAL A 135 1.61 3.37 -2.88
CA VAL A 135 0.66 4.40 -3.29
C VAL A 135 -0.31 3.81 -4.29
N SER A 136 -1.62 3.90 -4.02
CA SER A 136 -2.63 3.57 -5.03
C SER A 136 -2.81 4.74 -5.98
N ASP A 137 -2.48 4.55 -7.26
CA ASP A 137 -2.68 5.53 -8.32
C ASP A 137 -3.93 5.18 -9.12
N GLN A 138 -5.01 5.89 -8.79
CA GLN A 138 -6.33 5.60 -9.33
C GLN A 138 -6.44 5.87 -10.83
N ALA A 139 -5.77 6.91 -11.33
CA ALA A 139 -5.84 7.26 -12.75
C ALA A 139 -4.99 6.32 -13.61
N ASN A 140 -3.86 5.86 -13.07
CA ASN A 140 -2.97 4.93 -13.77
C ASN A 140 -3.35 3.45 -13.58
N ASN A 141 -4.39 3.16 -12.77
CA ASN A 141 -4.86 1.80 -12.47
C ASN A 141 -3.76 0.89 -11.91
N ASP A 142 -2.97 1.42 -10.99
CA ASP A 142 -1.93 0.64 -10.35
C ASP A 142 -1.69 1.01 -8.89
N ILE A 143 -0.92 0.14 -8.24
CA ILE A 143 -0.26 0.43 -6.99
C ILE A 143 1.23 0.54 -7.33
N VAL A 144 1.83 1.67 -6.96
CA VAL A 144 3.28 1.89 -7.04
C VAL A 144 3.91 1.53 -5.71
N LYS A 145 5.15 1.03 -5.75
CA LYS A 145 5.96 0.71 -4.58
C LYS A 145 7.31 1.41 -4.68
N ALA A 146 7.75 2.04 -3.59
CA ALA A 146 9.07 2.64 -3.48
C ALA A 146 9.72 2.35 -2.11
N SER A 147 11.05 2.55 -2.02
CA SER A 147 11.79 2.51 -0.75
C SER A 147 11.63 3.86 -0.04
N LEU A 148 11.11 3.84 1.18
CA LEU A 148 10.89 5.03 1.99
C LEU A 148 12.21 5.70 2.34
N SER A 149 13.20 4.94 2.80
CA SER A 149 14.53 5.48 3.13
C SER A 149 15.21 6.12 1.91
N ALA A 150 15.12 5.50 0.72
CA ALA A 150 15.67 6.08 -0.50
C ALA A 150 14.97 7.38 -0.90
N LEU A 151 13.64 7.43 -0.81
CA LEU A 151 12.88 8.66 -1.06
C LEU A 151 13.26 9.77 -0.09
N LEU A 152 13.38 9.46 1.20
CA LEU A 152 13.74 10.44 2.22
C LEU A 152 15.18 10.96 2.07
N ALA A 153 16.11 10.10 1.63
CA ALA A 153 17.51 10.46 1.39
C ALA A 153 17.72 11.29 0.10
N SER A 154 16.78 11.23 -0.85
CA SER A 154 16.87 12.00 -2.08
C SER A 154 16.65 13.49 -1.85
N SER A 155 17.46 14.33 -2.51
CA SER A 155 17.29 15.79 -2.52
C SER A 155 16.24 16.25 -3.55
N GLN A 156 15.87 15.39 -4.50
CA GLN A 156 14.89 15.66 -5.55
C GLN A 156 13.81 14.59 -5.59
N ALA A 157 12.64 14.95 -6.12
CA ALA A 157 11.58 13.98 -6.34
C ALA A 157 12.00 12.92 -7.37
N VAL A 158 11.66 11.67 -7.08
CA VAL A 158 11.94 10.53 -7.96
C VAL A 158 10.70 10.25 -8.81
N ALA A 159 10.85 9.98 -10.09
CA ALA A 159 9.71 9.57 -10.92
C ALA A 159 9.27 8.13 -10.57
N ALA A 160 7.97 7.91 -10.46
CA ALA A 160 7.40 6.58 -10.25
C ALA A 160 7.81 5.63 -11.38
N SER A 161 8.39 4.47 -10.99
CA SER A 161 8.91 3.49 -11.94
C SER A 161 8.04 2.23 -11.96
N GLY A 162 7.06 2.20 -12.87
CA GLY A 162 6.25 1.02 -13.13
C GLY A 162 5.33 0.59 -11.99
N ALA A 163 4.42 -0.31 -12.30
CA ALA A 163 3.45 -0.83 -11.35
C ALA A 163 4.04 -1.94 -10.49
N PHE A 164 3.84 -1.86 -9.18
CA PHE A 164 4.00 -3.01 -8.29
C PHE A 164 2.87 -4.02 -8.54
N VAL A 165 1.64 -3.52 -8.68
CA VAL A 165 0.44 -4.30 -9.02
C VAL A 165 -0.49 -3.47 -9.89
N GLN A 166 -1.05 -4.07 -10.93
CA GLN A 166 -2.10 -3.47 -11.74
C GLN A 166 -3.47 -3.83 -11.16
N ILE A 167 -4.31 -2.82 -10.92
CA ILE A 167 -5.65 -2.96 -10.35
C ILE A 167 -6.51 -1.80 -10.84
N ASN A 168 -7.75 -2.08 -11.23
CA ASN A 168 -8.61 -1.03 -11.75
C ASN A 168 -9.10 -0.11 -10.62
N SER A 169 -8.89 1.19 -10.78
CA SER A 169 -9.37 2.25 -9.90
C SER A 169 -9.15 1.96 -8.41
N PRO A 170 -7.89 1.72 -7.97
CA PRO A 170 -7.61 1.51 -6.56
C PRO A 170 -7.97 2.77 -5.76
N ASP A 171 -8.27 2.56 -4.49
CA ASP A 171 -8.76 3.60 -3.59
C ASP A 171 -7.83 3.64 -2.36
N LEU A 172 -8.32 4.14 -1.23
CA LEU A 172 -7.64 4.04 0.05
C LEU A 172 -7.13 2.61 0.32
N MET A 173 -5.99 2.54 1.01
CA MET A 173 -5.26 1.31 1.23
C MET A 173 -4.78 1.24 2.69
N THR A 174 -4.75 0.02 3.24
CA THR A 174 -4.16 -0.26 4.55
C THR A 174 -3.29 -1.52 4.46
N VAL A 175 -2.46 -1.73 5.48
CA VAL A 175 -1.54 -2.86 5.57
C VAL A 175 -1.65 -3.52 6.94
N ASP A 176 -1.67 -4.85 6.97
CA ASP A 176 -1.61 -5.59 8.24
C ASP A 176 -0.17 -5.75 8.75
N ALA A 177 -0.02 -6.21 10.00
CA ALA A 177 1.29 -6.46 10.61
C ALA A 177 2.16 -7.50 9.88
N ARG A 178 1.59 -8.27 8.94
CA ARG A 178 2.31 -9.23 8.09
C ARG A 178 2.72 -8.63 6.74
N GLY A 179 2.43 -7.36 6.49
CA GLY A 179 2.68 -6.68 5.22
C GLY A 179 1.65 -7.00 4.13
N THR A 180 0.48 -7.56 4.48
CA THR A 180 -0.60 -7.79 3.51
C THR A 180 -1.32 -6.47 3.24
N LEU A 181 -1.38 -6.05 1.98
CA LEU A 181 -2.10 -4.86 1.56
C LEU A 181 -3.59 -5.15 1.32
N TYR A 182 -4.43 -4.22 1.75
CA TYR A 182 -5.87 -4.22 1.55
C TYR A 182 -6.27 -2.90 0.90
N THR A 183 -6.89 -2.98 -0.27
CA THR A 183 -7.50 -1.83 -0.95
C THR A 183 -8.79 -2.28 -1.62
N LYS A 184 -9.59 -1.33 -2.07
CA LYS A 184 -10.77 -1.58 -2.87
C LYS A 184 -10.39 -2.37 -4.12
N CYS A 185 -11.13 -3.45 -4.35
CA CYS A 185 -10.97 -4.30 -5.53
C CYS A 185 -12.37 -4.67 -6.04
N ASN A 186 -13.04 -3.70 -6.67
CA ASN A 186 -14.25 -3.88 -7.46
C ASN A 186 -14.68 -2.55 -8.10
N THR A 187 -15.33 -2.61 -9.26
CA THR A 187 -15.79 -1.46 -10.05
C THR A 187 -16.93 -0.66 -9.43
N THR A 188 -17.36 -0.91 -8.19
CA THR A 188 -18.36 -0.06 -7.52
C THR A 188 -17.70 1.11 -6.81
N GLY A 189 -17.18 2.06 -7.58
CA GLY A 189 -17.11 3.49 -7.23
C GLY A 189 -18.07 4.25 -8.14
N PRO A 190 -18.49 5.48 -7.79
CA PRO A 190 -19.46 6.23 -8.59
C PRO A 190 -18.80 6.76 -9.87
N VAL A 191 -18.59 5.88 -10.85
CA VAL A 191 -18.35 6.23 -12.25
C VAL A 191 -19.13 5.21 -13.08
N PRO A 192 -20.18 5.62 -13.82
CA PRO A 192 -20.93 4.70 -14.65
C PRO A 192 -20.11 4.38 -15.90
N ASP A 193 -19.81 3.10 -16.15
CA ASP A 193 -19.38 2.67 -17.47
C ASP A 193 -20.10 1.40 -17.96
N ARG A 194 -20.45 1.42 -19.25
CA ARG A 194 -21.37 0.52 -19.95
C ARG A 194 -20.69 -0.77 -20.36
N ALA A 195 -20.41 -1.71 -19.46
CA ALA A 195 -20.01 -3.06 -19.91
C ALA A 195 -20.19 -4.24 -18.94
N GLY A 196 -20.42 -4.03 -17.65
CA GLY A 196 -20.94 -5.06 -16.73
C GLY A 196 -20.29 -6.46 -16.76
N ARG A 197 -19.00 -6.60 -17.08
CA ARG A 197 -18.30 -7.90 -17.04
C ARG A 197 -17.23 -7.91 -15.96
N HIS A 198 -17.47 -8.74 -14.94
CA HIS A 198 -16.67 -8.84 -13.72
C HIS A 198 -15.56 -9.90 -13.86
N ASP A 199 -14.29 -9.50 -13.79
CA ASP A 199 -13.19 -10.44 -13.55
C ASP A 199 -12.82 -10.47 -12.05
N ARG A 200 -13.23 -11.54 -11.38
CA ARG A 200 -12.98 -11.77 -9.94
C ARG A 200 -11.56 -12.32 -9.65
N ARG A 201 -10.71 -12.51 -10.65
CA ARG A 201 -9.40 -13.20 -10.48
C ARG A 201 -8.25 -12.30 -10.03
N ALA A 202 -8.38 -10.98 -10.15
CA ALA A 202 -7.33 -10.03 -9.74
C ALA A 202 -7.27 -9.80 -8.21
N CYS A 203 -8.36 -10.05 -7.48
CA CYS A 203 -8.45 -9.79 -6.03
C CYS A 203 -7.87 -10.92 -5.15
N LYS A 204 -6.72 -11.49 -5.54
CA LYS A 204 -6.04 -12.47 -4.69
C LYS A 204 -5.01 -11.74 -3.83
N ARG A 205 -5.25 -11.74 -2.51
CA ARG A 205 -4.31 -11.40 -1.42
C ARG A 205 -2.89 -11.14 -1.91
N LEU A 206 -2.49 -9.87 -1.98
CA LEU A 206 -1.18 -9.46 -2.51
C LEU A 206 -0.09 -9.77 -1.47
N SER A 207 0.22 -11.05 -1.29
CA SER A 207 1.39 -11.49 -0.53
C SER A 207 2.56 -11.64 -1.50
N GLY A 208 3.63 -10.87 -1.31
CA GLY A 208 4.83 -10.86 -2.16
C GLY A 208 5.70 -12.11 -2.10
N ARG A 209 5.14 -13.31 -2.36
CA ARG A 209 5.96 -14.52 -2.56
C ARG A 209 6.33 -14.68 -4.04
N PRO A 210 7.62 -14.82 -4.38
CA PRO A 210 8.03 -15.10 -5.76
C PRO A 210 7.44 -16.44 -6.22
N ARG A 211 6.76 -16.43 -7.38
CA ARG A 211 6.23 -17.64 -8.01
C ARG A 211 7.41 -18.57 -8.35
N ARG A 212 7.59 -19.65 -7.59
CA ARG A 212 8.41 -20.79 -8.03
C ARG A 212 7.81 -21.32 -9.33
N ARG A 213 8.50 -21.11 -10.46
CA ARG A 213 8.17 -21.77 -11.73
C ARG A 213 8.27 -23.27 -11.51
N ARG A 214 7.13 -23.97 -11.47
CA ARG A 214 7.12 -25.43 -11.66
C ARG A 214 7.58 -25.68 -13.10
N ARG A 215 8.83 -26.13 -13.27
CA ARG A 215 9.26 -26.75 -14.52
C ARG A 215 8.34 -27.95 -14.76
N ARG A 216 7.51 -27.89 -15.81
CA ARG A 216 6.87 -29.09 -16.35
C ARG A 216 8.00 -29.97 -16.87
N ALA A 217 8.26 -31.09 -16.19
CA ALA A 217 9.07 -32.14 -16.76
C ALA A 217 8.35 -32.65 -18.03
N ALA A 218 9.05 -32.61 -19.16
CA ALA A 218 8.60 -33.25 -20.37
C ALA A 218 8.48 -34.76 -20.12
N ARG A 219 7.33 -35.34 -20.49
CA ARG A 219 7.17 -36.80 -20.54
C ARG A 219 8.12 -37.35 -21.61
N PRO A 220 8.96 -38.35 -21.32
CA PRO A 220 9.74 -39.00 -22.36
C PRO A 220 8.80 -39.79 -23.29
N ALA A 221 9.06 -39.69 -24.59
CA ALA A 221 8.36 -40.44 -25.62
C ALA A 221 8.59 -41.95 -25.43
N VAL A 222 7.50 -42.71 -25.43
CA VAL A 222 7.52 -44.17 -25.47
C VAL A 222 8.04 -44.59 -26.84
N ARG A 223 9.24 -45.17 -26.87
CA ARG A 223 9.76 -45.88 -28.04
C ARG A 223 9.31 -47.33 -27.93
N ASP A 224 8.49 -47.76 -28.88
CA ASP A 224 8.18 -49.16 -29.12
C ASP A 224 9.46 -49.97 -29.34
N ARG A 225 9.61 -51.06 -28.58
CA ARG A 225 10.46 -52.20 -28.95
C ARG A 225 9.77 -53.51 -28.57
N PRO A 226 10.04 -54.58 -29.33
CA PRO A 226 9.13 -55.71 -29.47
C PRO A 226 9.21 -56.69 -28.30
N ARG A 227 8.13 -57.48 -28.21
CA ARG A 227 7.99 -58.64 -27.34
C ARG A 227 9.14 -59.62 -27.55
N ASP A 228 9.89 -59.90 -26.49
CA ASP A 228 10.55 -61.19 -26.33
C ASP A 228 10.14 -61.82 -25.00
N ARG A 229 9.45 -62.95 -25.12
CA ARG A 229 9.12 -63.86 -24.04
C ARG A 229 10.39 -64.66 -23.72
N GLN A 230 10.86 -64.62 -22.48
CA GLN A 230 11.24 -65.81 -21.70
C GLN A 230 11.98 -65.42 -20.40
N ARG A 231 11.76 -66.26 -19.38
CA ARG A 231 12.50 -66.40 -18.12
C ARG A 231 12.20 -65.39 -16.99
N TRP A 232 11.13 -65.72 -16.28
CA TRP A 232 11.07 -65.64 -14.82
C TRP A 232 11.80 -66.85 -14.23
N HIS A 233 12.75 -66.65 -13.31
CA HIS A 233 12.91 -67.39 -12.05
C HIS A 233 14.12 -66.85 -11.25
N GLU A 234 13.87 -66.57 -9.97
CA GLU A 234 14.82 -66.53 -8.83
C GLU A 234 15.79 -65.31 -8.81
N LEU A 235 15.93 -64.52 -7.73
CA LEU A 235 16.08 -64.85 -6.31
C LEU A 235 15.56 -63.71 -5.41
N ARG A 236 14.70 -64.05 -4.46
CA ARG A 236 14.52 -63.33 -3.17
C ARG A 236 15.36 -64.09 -2.14
N THR A 237 16.22 -63.42 -1.39
CA THR A 237 16.23 -63.36 0.10
C THR A 237 17.57 -62.88 0.68
N HIS A 238 17.46 -62.01 1.71
CA HIS A 238 18.36 -61.82 2.86
C HIS A 238 19.77 -61.20 2.62
N PHE A 239 20.36 -60.35 3.47
CA PHE A 239 20.37 -60.27 4.94
C PHE A 239 20.90 -58.89 5.45
N SER A 240 20.80 -58.71 6.78
CA SER A 240 20.92 -57.53 7.63
C SER A 240 22.27 -56.82 7.80
N ALA A 241 22.15 -55.52 8.13
CA ALA A 241 22.81 -54.72 9.18
C ALA A 241 24.18 -55.09 9.77
N GLU A 242 25.08 -54.09 9.83
CA GLU A 242 26.06 -53.73 10.89
C GLU A 242 26.95 -52.59 10.31
N LEU A 243 27.48 -51.57 11.00
CA LEU A 243 27.87 -51.37 12.39
C LEU A 243 27.80 -49.87 12.73
N THR A 244 27.10 -49.57 13.83
CA THR A 244 27.35 -48.40 14.68
C THR A 244 28.32 -48.87 15.76
N SER A 245 29.58 -48.44 15.75
CA SER A 245 30.41 -48.27 16.95
C SER A 245 31.81 -47.81 16.58
N ARG A 246 32.14 -46.55 16.86
CA ARG A 246 33.36 -46.20 17.58
C ARG A 246 33.16 -44.83 18.24
N ARG A 247 32.95 -44.92 19.55
CA ARG A 247 32.91 -43.83 20.53
C ARG A 247 34.26 -43.10 20.62
N MET A 248 34.16 -41.82 20.99
CA MET A 248 34.96 -41.10 21.99
C MET A 248 36.49 -40.99 21.79
N ALA A 249 36.92 -39.77 21.44
CA ALA A 249 38.15 -39.06 21.84
C ALA A 249 38.12 -37.74 21.03
N GLN A 250 38.29 -36.52 21.52
CA GLN A 250 38.76 -35.93 22.77
C GLN A 250 38.18 -34.50 22.84
N SER A 251 37.86 -34.03 24.05
CA SER A 251 37.78 -32.61 24.40
C SER A 251 39.16 -32.11 24.83
N VAL A 252 39.31 -30.78 24.88
CA VAL A 252 40.41 -29.95 25.44
C VAL A 252 41.38 -29.39 24.40
N GLN A 253 41.07 -28.18 23.93
CA GLN A 253 41.92 -26.98 24.07
C GLN A 253 41.06 -25.73 23.89
#